data_AF-A0AAD9T4W2-F1
#
_entry.id   AF-A0AAD9T4W2-F1
#
_cell.length_a   1.000
_cell.length_b   1.000
_cell.length_c   1.000
_cell.angle_alpha   90.00
_cell.angle_beta   90.00
_cell.angle_gamma   90.00
#
_symmetry.space_group_name_H-M   'P 1'
#
loop_
_entity.id
_entity.type
_entity.pdbx_description
1 polymer ?
#
loop_
_entity_poly.entity_id
_entity_poly.type
_entity_poly.pdbx_seq_one_letter_code
_entity_poly.pdbx_strand_id
1 'polypeptide(L)'
;MAHLSPSAIFSPSVARQQLAAAKDWNYVENWLSSKFNGKTPPSFEHNNDTLKALLALAAHNDTADEERDLMARVEAKALQDLQYREERDPHSELMNSLEDSLTREGQTSLEALSTLSVALNQPVPSIERLGRGLLDLQVASYDLDQASERMSILEAHLNNELASINALIRELQGDSYQPPADLTKQTIDYQRRAKALSSKLPELKDRVASLSAGAKTKITIQDVKIEEENFKALMETVKDLEAQVKSYHGLPQDTDLARLELESLRIELRDLTLQRDSMFEGLVERESPKKTRS
;
A
#
# COMPACT_ATOMS: atom_id res chain seq x y z
N MET A 1 28.86 11.05 -12.82
CA MET A 1 30.15 10.41 -13.13
C MET A 1 30.57 9.58 -11.93
N ALA A 2 30.26 8.30 -11.93
CA ALA A 2 30.67 7.39 -10.86
C ALA A 2 32.15 7.01 -11.07
N HIS A 3 32.96 7.16 -10.04
CA HIS A 3 34.36 6.75 -10.03
C HIS A 3 34.46 5.23 -10.21
N LEU A 4 34.74 4.79 -11.43
CA LEU A 4 35.15 3.43 -11.73
C LEU A 4 36.56 3.23 -11.16
N SER A 5 36.69 2.51 -10.05
CA SER A 5 38.00 2.13 -9.52
C SER A 5 38.62 1.05 -10.43
N PRO A 6 39.92 1.14 -10.79
CA PRO A 6 40.57 0.20 -11.70
C PRO A 6 40.58 -1.26 -11.21
N SER A 7 40.38 -1.50 -9.91
CA SER A 7 40.33 -2.85 -9.33
C SER A 7 39.03 -3.61 -9.64
N ALA A 8 37.95 -2.92 -10.03
CA ALA A 8 36.70 -3.56 -10.46
C ALA A 8 36.77 -4.14 -11.88
N ILE A 9 37.77 -3.73 -12.68
CA ILE A 9 37.96 -4.15 -14.08
C ILE A 9 38.71 -5.50 -14.15
N PHE A 10 39.44 -5.91 -13.10
CA PHE A 10 40.37 -7.06 -13.15
C PHE A 10 40.01 -8.22 -12.20
N SER A 11 38.74 -8.39 -11.82
CA SER A 11 38.29 -9.64 -11.18
C SER A 11 37.55 -10.50 -12.20
N PRO A 12 38.07 -11.70 -12.57
CA PRO A 12 37.39 -12.62 -13.47
C PRO A 12 35.95 -12.96 -13.06
N SER A 13 35.65 -12.86 -11.77
CA SER A 13 34.30 -13.07 -11.25
C SER A 13 33.34 -11.93 -11.62
N VAL A 14 33.77 -10.67 -11.47
CA VAL A 14 32.97 -9.48 -11.82
C VAL A 14 32.78 -9.38 -13.33
N ALA A 15 33.82 -9.68 -14.12
CA ALA A 15 33.72 -9.72 -15.57
C ALA A 15 32.71 -10.77 -16.06
N ARG A 16 32.67 -11.95 -15.42
CA ARG A 16 31.66 -12.98 -15.73
C ARG A 16 30.25 -12.55 -15.36
N GLN A 17 30.07 -11.89 -14.21
CA GLN A 17 28.76 -11.37 -13.80
C GLN A 17 28.25 -10.26 -14.73
N GLN A 18 29.13 -9.34 -15.16
CA GLN A 18 28.78 -8.31 -16.14
C GLN A 18 28.43 -8.89 -17.50
N LEU A 19 29.17 -9.91 -17.96
CA LEU A 19 28.89 -10.60 -19.22
C LEU A 19 27.56 -11.38 -19.16
N ALA A 20 27.27 -12.05 -18.04
CA ALA A 20 25.97 -12.70 -17.81
C ALA A 20 24.83 -11.67 -17.81
N ALA A 21 24.96 -10.58 -17.05
CA ALA A 21 23.97 -9.51 -17.03
C ALA A 21 23.75 -8.87 -18.42
N ALA A 22 24.82 -8.69 -19.21
CA ALA A 22 24.70 -8.18 -20.58
C ALA A 22 23.95 -9.15 -21.51
N LYS A 23 24.15 -10.47 -21.35
CA LYS A 23 23.37 -11.48 -22.08
C LYS A 23 21.90 -11.44 -21.71
N ASP A 24 21.61 -11.33 -20.42
CA ASP A 24 20.24 -11.27 -19.91
C ASP A 24 19.53 -9.99 -20.40
N TRP A 25 20.22 -8.86 -20.44
CA TRP A 25 19.69 -7.62 -21.04
C TRP A 25 19.41 -7.76 -22.54
N ASN A 26 20.33 -8.36 -23.31
CA ASN A 26 20.09 -8.62 -24.74
C ASN A 26 18.87 -9.54 -24.96
N TYR A 27 18.67 -10.54 -24.08
CA TYR A 27 17.49 -11.39 -24.12
C TYR A 27 16.21 -10.57 -23.90
N VAL A 28 16.17 -9.76 -22.84
CA VAL A 28 15.04 -8.89 -22.51
C VAL A 28 14.76 -7.89 -23.64
N GLU A 29 15.78 -7.27 -24.23
CA GLU A 29 15.62 -6.35 -25.35
C GLU A 29 15.01 -7.03 -26.59
N ASN A 30 15.49 -8.22 -26.95
CA ASN A 30 14.92 -9.00 -28.05
C ASN A 30 13.46 -9.38 -27.76
N TRP A 31 13.17 -9.85 -26.54
CA TRP A 31 11.82 -10.21 -26.12
C TRP A 31 10.88 -8.99 -26.13
N LEU A 32 11.29 -7.84 -25.59
CA LEU A 32 10.54 -6.60 -25.67
C LEU A 32 10.33 -6.16 -27.13
N SER A 33 11.35 -6.21 -27.97
CA SER A 33 11.22 -5.82 -29.39
C SER A 33 10.18 -6.68 -30.13
N SER A 34 10.11 -7.97 -29.79
CA SER A 34 9.10 -8.90 -30.31
C SER A 34 7.70 -8.50 -29.82
N LYS A 35 7.51 -8.26 -28.52
CA LYS A 35 6.20 -7.89 -27.94
C LYS A 35 5.69 -6.52 -28.39
N PHE A 36 6.58 -5.59 -28.68
CA PHE A 36 6.23 -4.26 -29.20
C PHE A 36 6.19 -4.18 -30.74
N ASN A 37 6.32 -5.30 -31.47
CA ASN A 37 6.30 -5.36 -32.94
C ASN A 37 7.28 -4.35 -33.58
N GLY A 38 8.49 -4.25 -33.03
CA GLY A 38 9.51 -3.32 -33.50
C GLY A 38 9.31 -1.84 -33.11
N LYS A 39 8.29 -1.51 -32.30
CA LYS A 39 8.19 -0.19 -31.66
C LYS A 39 9.13 -0.13 -30.46
N THR A 40 9.66 1.05 -30.18
CA THR A 40 10.50 1.26 -28.99
C THR A 40 9.66 1.12 -27.72
N PRO A 41 10.04 0.26 -26.77
CA PRO A 41 9.36 0.17 -25.48
C PRO A 41 9.47 1.51 -24.73
N PRO A 42 8.53 1.82 -23.82
CA PRO A 42 8.63 2.99 -22.94
C PRO A 42 9.97 3.01 -22.19
N SER A 43 10.50 4.20 -21.90
CA SER A 43 11.74 4.32 -21.13
C SER A 43 11.56 3.76 -19.71
N PHE A 44 12.46 2.89 -19.30
CA PHE A 44 12.49 2.32 -17.96
C PHE A 44 13.89 2.37 -17.34
N GLU A 45 13.95 2.28 -16.02
CA GLU A 45 15.20 2.29 -15.27
C GLU A 45 15.98 1.00 -15.48
N HIS A 46 17.27 1.09 -15.80
CA HIS A 46 18.14 -0.07 -15.95
C HIS A 46 18.85 -0.36 -14.63
N ASN A 47 18.25 -1.23 -13.82
CA ASN A 47 18.83 -1.70 -12.55
C ASN A 47 18.74 -3.24 -12.44
N ASN A 48 19.36 -3.84 -11.43
CA ASN A 48 19.35 -5.31 -11.31
C ASN A 48 17.94 -5.86 -10.99
N ASP A 49 17.14 -5.08 -10.27
CA ASP A 49 15.80 -5.49 -9.85
C ASP A 49 14.81 -5.49 -11.01
N THR A 50 14.89 -4.50 -11.90
CA THR A 50 14.15 -4.41 -13.17
C THR A 50 14.56 -5.54 -14.11
N LEU A 51 15.86 -5.87 -14.22
CA LEU A 51 16.30 -7.03 -15.00
C LEU A 51 15.66 -8.33 -14.50
N LYS A 52 15.70 -8.57 -13.18
CA LYS A 52 15.06 -9.75 -12.56
C LYS A 52 13.56 -9.78 -12.81
N ALA A 53 12.87 -8.65 -12.64
CA ALA A 53 11.45 -8.55 -12.87
C ALA A 53 11.08 -8.82 -14.35
N LEU A 54 11.82 -8.24 -15.29
CA LEU A 54 11.60 -8.43 -16.73
C LEU A 54 11.92 -9.86 -17.18
N LEU A 55 12.96 -10.48 -16.66
CA LEU A 55 13.25 -11.90 -16.92
C LEU A 55 12.15 -12.81 -16.37
N ALA A 56 11.65 -12.54 -15.16
CA ALA A 56 10.54 -13.29 -14.59
C ALA A 56 9.25 -13.12 -15.42
N LEU A 57 8.99 -11.91 -15.92
CA LEU A 57 7.84 -11.64 -16.77
C LEU A 57 7.96 -12.34 -18.12
N ALA A 58 9.14 -12.28 -18.74
CA ALA A 58 9.43 -12.98 -19.98
C ALA A 58 9.23 -14.49 -19.82
N ALA A 59 9.82 -15.09 -18.78
CA ALA A 59 9.65 -16.51 -18.49
C ALA A 59 8.18 -16.88 -18.26
N HIS A 60 7.43 -16.07 -17.51
CA HIS A 60 6.01 -16.33 -17.27
C HIS A 60 5.19 -16.23 -18.56
N ASN A 61 5.50 -15.26 -19.40
CA ASN A 61 4.86 -15.13 -20.70
C ASN A 61 5.19 -16.30 -21.63
N ASP A 62 6.45 -16.73 -21.69
CA ASP A 62 6.86 -17.90 -22.49
C ASP A 62 6.12 -19.17 -22.00
N THR A 63 6.02 -19.38 -20.68
CA THR A 63 5.24 -20.50 -20.14
C THR A 63 3.75 -20.41 -20.49
N ALA A 64 3.17 -19.21 -20.46
CA ALA A 64 1.77 -19.01 -20.83
C ALA A 64 1.52 -19.24 -22.32
N ASP A 65 2.47 -18.81 -23.17
CA ASP A 65 2.43 -19.04 -24.62
C ASP A 65 2.56 -20.55 -24.92
N GLU A 66 3.46 -21.28 -24.24
CA GLU A 66 3.60 -22.74 -24.33
C GLU A 66 2.33 -23.50 -23.87
N GLU A 67 1.75 -23.12 -22.73
CA GLU A 67 0.51 -23.70 -22.22
C GLU A 67 -0.64 -23.48 -23.20
N ARG A 68 -0.75 -22.28 -23.77
CA ARG A 68 -1.76 -21.95 -24.79
C ARG A 68 -1.59 -22.82 -26.04
N ASP A 69 -0.36 -23.00 -26.51
CA ASP A 69 -0.07 -23.85 -27.66
C ASP A 69 -0.39 -25.32 -27.38
N LEU A 70 -0.11 -25.81 -26.17
CA LEU A 70 -0.47 -27.17 -25.75
C LEU A 70 -1.99 -27.36 -25.72
N MET A 71 -2.72 -26.42 -25.11
CA MET A 71 -4.18 -26.44 -25.08
C MET A 71 -4.78 -26.43 -26.47
N ALA A 72 -4.31 -25.56 -27.36
CA ALA A 72 -4.77 -25.51 -28.75
C ALA A 72 -4.54 -26.85 -29.49
N ARG A 73 -3.42 -27.52 -29.25
CA ARG A 73 -3.15 -28.86 -29.84
C ARG A 73 -4.06 -29.94 -29.26
N VAL A 74 -4.35 -29.88 -27.97
CA VAL A 74 -5.28 -30.83 -27.31
C VAL A 74 -6.68 -30.63 -27.85
N GLU A 75 -7.16 -29.39 -27.94
CA GLU A 75 -8.46 -29.04 -28.52
C GLU A 75 -8.57 -29.48 -29.98
N ALA A 76 -7.55 -29.21 -30.81
CA ALA A 76 -7.55 -29.64 -32.20
C ALA A 76 -7.62 -31.17 -32.37
N LYS A 77 -6.89 -31.93 -31.54
CA LYS A 77 -6.97 -33.40 -31.53
C LYS A 77 -8.32 -33.90 -31.03
N ALA A 78 -8.85 -33.30 -29.97
CA ALA A 78 -10.16 -33.66 -29.44
C ALA A 78 -11.27 -33.42 -30.47
N LEU A 79 -11.21 -32.30 -31.21
CA LEU A 79 -12.13 -32.01 -32.31
C LEU A 79 -12.01 -33.04 -33.43
N GLN A 80 -10.78 -33.40 -33.82
CA GLN A 80 -10.55 -34.42 -34.85
C GLN A 80 -11.12 -35.79 -34.43
N ASP A 81 -10.92 -36.18 -33.17
CA ASP A 81 -11.45 -37.43 -32.62
C ASP A 81 -12.99 -37.43 -32.57
N LEU A 82 -13.61 -36.29 -32.27
CA LEU A 82 -15.07 -36.14 -32.28
C LEU A 82 -15.64 -36.22 -33.70
N GLN A 83 -15.04 -35.52 -34.67
CA GLN A 83 -15.45 -35.59 -36.07
C GLN A 83 -15.37 -37.02 -36.61
N TYR A 84 -14.29 -37.73 -36.31
CA TYR A 84 -14.14 -39.12 -36.74
C TYR A 84 -15.15 -40.08 -36.09
N ARG A 85 -15.60 -39.79 -34.86
CA ARG A 85 -16.68 -40.55 -34.20
C ARG A 85 -18.04 -40.25 -34.82
N GLU A 86 -18.31 -38.99 -35.14
CA GLU A 86 -19.54 -38.54 -35.78
C GLU A 86 -19.70 -39.16 -37.17
N GLU A 87 -18.65 -39.16 -38.00
CA GLU A 87 -18.64 -39.82 -39.33
C GLU A 87 -18.94 -41.32 -39.27
N ARG A 88 -18.70 -41.95 -38.11
CA ARG A 88 -18.87 -43.39 -37.88
C ARG A 88 -20.12 -43.73 -37.08
N ASP A 89 -20.93 -42.75 -36.70
CA ASP A 89 -22.13 -43.02 -35.93
C ASP A 89 -23.19 -43.71 -36.83
N PRO A 90 -23.51 -45.00 -36.56
CA PRO A 90 -24.51 -45.73 -37.34
C PRO A 90 -25.93 -45.16 -37.17
N HIS A 91 -26.16 -44.25 -36.21
CA HIS A 91 -27.45 -43.62 -35.98
C HIS A 91 -27.57 -42.22 -36.59
N SER A 92 -26.53 -41.72 -37.27
CA SER A 92 -26.51 -40.39 -37.90
C SER A 92 -27.69 -40.19 -38.87
N GLU A 93 -27.97 -41.17 -39.73
CA GLU A 93 -29.12 -41.12 -40.66
C GLU A 93 -30.47 -41.04 -39.93
N LEU A 94 -30.62 -41.76 -38.81
CA LEU A 94 -31.82 -41.74 -37.99
C LEU A 94 -31.97 -40.36 -37.32
N MET A 95 -30.90 -39.82 -36.76
CA MET A 95 -30.91 -38.49 -36.13
C MET A 95 -31.29 -37.41 -37.14
N ASN A 96 -30.69 -37.42 -38.33
CA ASN A 96 -31.03 -36.50 -39.42
C ASN A 96 -32.50 -36.61 -39.82
N SER A 97 -33.05 -37.83 -39.92
CA SER A 97 -34.47 -38.03 -40.22
C SER A 97 -35.41 -37.50 -39.13
N LEU A 98 -34.98 -37.56 -37.86
CA LEU A 98 -35.73 -36.97 -36.75
C LEU A 98 -35.69 -35.45 -36.82
N GLU A 99 -34.52 -34.85 -37.07
CA GLU A 99 -34.36 -33.41 -37.23
C GLU A 99 -35.18 -32.85 -38.41
N ASP A 100 -35.23 -33.57 -39.53
CA ASP A 100 -36.04 -33.23 -40.70
C ASP A 100 -37.55 -33.34 -40.44
N SER A 101 -37.95 -34.19 -39.47
CA SER A 101 -39.35 -34.38 -39.09
C SER A 101 -39.88 -33.32 -38.10
N LEU A 102 -38.98 -32.52 -37.51
CA LEU A 102 -39.36 -31.46 -36.58
C LEU A 102 -40.06 -30.30 -37.30
N THR A 103 -41.00 -29.66 -36.61
CA THR A 103 -41.52 -28.36 -37.05
C THR A 103 -40.41 -27.31 -37.01
N ARG A 104 -40.58 -26.22 -37.75
CA ARG A 104 -39.64 -25.09 -37.70
C ARG A 104 -39.39 -24.59 -36.27
N GLU A 105 -40.42 -24.54 -35.44
CA GLU A 105 -40.31 -24.15 -34.02
C GLU A 105 -39.50 -25.17 -33.21
N GLY A 106 -39.70 -26.47 -33.49
CA GLY A 106 -38.93 -27.56 -32.88
C GLY A 106 -37.44 -27.48 -33.23
N GLN A 107 -37.10 -27.24 -34.49
CA GLN A 107 -35.72 -27.04 -34.94
C GLN A 107 -35.07 -25.85 -34.24
N THR A 108 -35.75 -24.69 -34.21
CA THR A 108 -35.21 -23.50 -33.54
C THR A 108 -35.01 -23.71 -32.03
N SER A 109 -35.92 -24.46 -31.38
CA SER A 109 -35.82 -24.75 -29.96
C SER A 109 -34.67 -25.71 -29.64
N LEU A 110 -34.47 -26.72 -30.49
CA LEU A 110 -33.37 -27.68 -30.36
C LEU A 110 -32.02 -27.00 -30.60
N GLU A 111 -31.91 -26.17 -31.63
CA GLU A 111 -30.71 -25.37 -31.92
C GLU A 111 -30.39 -24.39 -30.79
N ALA A 112 -31.41 -23.73 -30.22
CA ALA A 112 -31.22 -22.87 -29.06
C ALA A 112 -30.72 -23.65 -27.84
N LEU A 113 -31.28 -24.83 -27.57
CA LEU A 113 -30.85 -25.69 -26.46
C LEU A 113 -29.44 -26.23 -26.66
N SER A 114 -29.08 -26.67 -27.88
CA SER A 114 -27.73 -27.15 -28.18
C SER A 114 -26.71 -26.02 -28.06
N THR A 115 -27.02 -24.84 -28.58
CA THR A 115 -26.15 -23.66 -28.47
C THR A 115 -25.94 -23.25 -27.01
N LEU A 116 -27.01 -23.21 -26.22
CA LEU A 116 -26.97 -22.84 -24.81
C LEU A 116 -26.22 -23.90 -23.97
N SER A 117 -26.40 -25.17 -24.31
CA SER A 117 -25.65 -26.31 -23.73
C SER A 117 -24.15 -26.20 -23.99
N VAL A 118 -23.74 -25.84 -25.21
CA VAL A 118 -22.33 -25.61 -25.56
C VAL A 118 -21.80 -24.37 -24.84
N ALA A 119 -22.54 -23.26 -24.84
CA ALA A 119 -22.14 -22.01 -24.19
C ALA A 119 -21.96 -22.16 -22.68
N LEU A 120 -22.81 -22.95 -22.01
CA LEU A 120 -22.68 -23.27 -20.59
C LEU A 120 -21.75 -24.46 -20.30
N ASN A 121 -21.12 -25.04 -21.33
CA ASN A 121 -20.26 -26.23 -21.24
C ASN A 121 -20.93 -27.39 -20.48
N GLN A 122 -22.22 -27.62 -20.73
CA GLN A 122 -22.99 -28.70 -20.13
C GLN A 122 -23.18 -29.82 -21.17
N PRO A 123 -22.54 -31.00 -21.05
CA PRO A 123 -22.60 -32.05 -22.07
C PRO A 123 -23.92 -32.83 -22.11
N VAL A 124 -24.71 -32.81 -21.03
CA VAL A 124 -26.04 -33.44 -20.97
C VAL A 124 -27.02 -32.40 -20.40
N PRO A 125 -27.58 -31.53 -21.26
CA PRO A 125 -28.42 -30.44 -20.80
C PRO A 125 -29.78 -30.97 -20.37
N SER A 126 -30.14 -30.73 -19.10
CA SER A 126 -31.55 -30.67 -18.71
C SER A 126 -31.97 -29.21 -18.68
N ILE A 127 -33.22 -28.92 -19.02
CA ILE A 127 -33.76 -27.54 -19.04
C ILE A 127 -33.53 -26.85 -17.68
N GLU A 128 -33.66 -27.60 -16.58
CA GLU A 128 -33.40 -27.08 -15.23
C GLU A 128 -31.93 -26.71 -15.01
N ARG A 129 -30.98 -27.52 -15.50
CA ARG A 129 -29.54 -27.25 -15.36
C ARG A 129 -29.07 -26.10 -16.25
N LEU A 130 -29.64 -25.99 -17.44
CA LEU A 130 -29.44 -24.85 -18.32
C LEU A 130 -29.99 -23.56 -17.69
N GLY A 131 -31.21 -23.62 -17.14
CA GLY A 131 -31.84 -22.49 -16.46
C GLY A 131 -31.05 -22.03 -15.23
N ARG A 132 -30.55 -22.95 -14.41
CA ARG A 132 -29.66 -22.61 -13.28
C ARG A 132 -28.36 -21.98 -13.77
N GLY A 133 -27.69 -22.57 -14.76
CA GLY A 133 -26.46 -22.01 -15.30
C GLY A 133 -26.65 -20.61 -15.90
N LEU A 134 -27.80 -20.34 -16.52
CA LEU A 134 -28.14 -19.00 -16.99
C LEU A 134 -28.31 -18.00 -15.83
N LEU A 135 -28.99 -18.42 -14.75
CA LEU A 135 -29.14 -17.59 -13.55
C LEU A 135 -27.79 -17.33 -12.88
N ASP A 136 -26.95 -18.35 -12.75
CA ASP A 136 -25.61 -18.23 -12.16
C ASP A 136 -24.75 -17.26 -13.00
N LEU A 137 -24.81 -17.35 -14.32
CA LEU A 137 -24.10 -16.43 -15.23
C LEU A 137 -24.63 -15.00 -15.12
N GLN A 138 -25.94 -14.83 -14.94
CA GLN A 138 -26.55 -13.53 -14.76
C GLN A 138 -26.18 -12.89 -13.41
N VAL A 139 -26.14 -13.68 -12.34
CA VAL A 139 -25.64 -13.25 -11.03
C VAL A 139 -24.17 -12.83 -11.14
N ALA A 140 -23.34 -13.69 -11.74
CA ALA A 140 -21.92 -13.39 -11.93
C ALA A 140 -21.70 -12.12 -12.77
N SER A 141 -22.49 -11.91 -13.82
CA SER A 141 -22.44 -10.68 -14.63
C SER A 141 -22.73 -9.44 -13.78
N TYR A 142 -23.80 -9.50 -12.97
CA TYR A 142 -24.20 -8.37 -12.13
C TYR A 142 -23.16 -8.09 -11.03
N ASP A 143 -22.60 -9.12 -10.42
CA ASP A 143 -21.53 -8.98 -9.43
C ASP A 143 -20.28 -8.33 -10.05
N LEU A 144 -19.93 -8.70 -11.29
CA LEU A 144 -18.81 -8.12 -12.02
C LEU A 144 -19.06 -6.64 -12.37
N ASP A 145 -20.28 -6.32 -12.82
CA ASP A 145 -20.68 -4.94 -13.12
C ASP A 145 -20.61 -4.06 -11.86
N GLN A 146 -21.14 -4.55 -10.73
CA GLN A 146 -21.03 -3.84 -9.45
C GLN A 146 -19.56 -3.67 -9.00
N ALA A 147 -18.74 -4.70 -9.16
CA ALA A 147 -17.31 -4.62 -8.82
C ALA A 147 -16.59 -3.59 -9.70
N SER A 148 -16.91 -3.53 -10.99
CA SER A 148 -16.39 -2.55 -11.94
C SER A 148 -16.77 -1.13 -11.55
N GLU A 149 -18.04 -0.88 -11.20
CA GLU A 149 -18.49 0.44 -10.73
C GLU A 149 -17.75 0.87 -9.45
N ARG A 150 -17.60 -0.05 -8.49
CA ARG A 150 -16.85 0.22 -7.24
C ARG A 150 -15.38 0.55 -7.51
N MET A 151 -14.75 -0.17 -8.44
CA MET A 151 -13.36 0.07 -8.82
C MET A 151 -13.20 1.42 -9.52
N SER A 152 -14.15 1.81 -10.37
CA SER A 152 -14.19 3.13 -11.00
C SER A 152 -14.30 4.27 -9.98
N ILE A 153 -15.16 4.12 -8.96
CA ILE A 153 -15.26 5.10 -7.87
C ILE A 153 -13.94 5.21 -7.09
N LEU A 154 -13.30 4.08 -6.78
CA LEU A 154 -12.01 4.06 -6.08
C LEU A 154 -10.90 4.70 -6.92
N GLU A 155 -10.87 4.43 -8.23
CA GLU A 155 -9.93 5.04 -9.16
C GLU A 155 -10.10 6.56 -9.19
N ALA A 156 -11.34 7.05 -9.31
CA ALA A 156 -11.62 8.49 -9.27
C ALA A 156 -11.17 9.12 -7.95
N HIS A 157 -11.40 8.44 -6.83
CA HIS A 157 -10.94 8.89 -5.52
C HIS A 157 -9.40 8.96 -5.44
N LEU A 158 -8.70 7.91 -5.87
CA LEU A 158 -7.23 7.88 -5.88
C LEU A 158 -6.65 8.96 -6.80
N ASN A 159 -7.26 9.20 -7.96
CA ASN A 159 -6.84 10.27 -8.87
C ASN A 159 -7.02 11.66 -8.23
N ASN A 160 -8.12 11.88 -7.51
CA ASN A 160 -8.34 13.12 -6.77
C ASN A 160 -7.32 13.32 -5.64
N GLU A 161 -7.04 12.26 -4.86
CA GLU A 161 -6.02 12.29 -3.82
C GLU A 161 -4.63 12.56 -4.40
N LEU A 162 -4.26 11.90 -5.51
CA LEU A 162 -3.01 12.17 -6.21
C LEU A 162 -2.93 13.61 -6.71
N ALA A 163 -4.02 14.16 -7.25
CA ALA A 163 -4.07 15.56 -7.67
C ALA A 163 -3.89 16.52 -6.48
N SER A 164 -4.53 16.23 -5.34
CA SER A 164 -4.41 16.97 -4.10
C SER A 164 -2.98 16.95 -3.55
N ILE A 165 -2.39 15.77 -3.43
CA ILE A 165 -1.00 15.59 -2.96
C ILE A 165 -0.03 16.32 -3.91
N ASN A 166 -0.22 16.22 -5.22
CA ASN A 166 0.61 16.94 -6.19
C ASN A 166 0.43 18.47 -6.12
N ALA A 167 -0.73 18.97 -5.71
CA ALA A 167 -0.94 20.38 -5.44
C ALA A 167 -0.19 20.80 -4.17
N LEU A 168 -0.29 20.01 -3.10
CA LEU A 168 0.41 20.24 -1.84
C LEU A 168 1.93 20.21 -2.01
N ILE A 169 2.47 19.25 -2.77
CA ILE A 169 3.90 19.19 -3.09
C ILE A 169 4.35 20.47 -3.79
N ARG A 170 3.57 20.96 -4.76
CA ARG A 170 3.87 22.22 -5.45
C ARG A 170 3.82 23.43 -4.52
N GLU A 171 2.87 23.46 -3.60
CA GLU A 171 2.77 24.52 -2.59
C GLU A 171 3.96 24.51 -1.63
N LEU A 172 4.33 23.34 -1.09
CA LEU A 172 5.48 23.17 -0.20
C LEU A 172 6.83 23.43 -0.90
N GLN A 173 6.91 23.23 -2.22
CA GLN A 173 8.08 23.60 -2.99
C GLN A 173 8.12 25.10 -3.33
N GLY A 174 7.02 25.83 -3.14
CA GLY A 174 6.90 27.25 -3.42
C GLY A 174 7.74 28.13 -2.49
N ASP A 175 7.97 29.37 -2.94
CA ASP A 175 8.88 30.33 -2.29
C ASP A 175 8.55 30.63 -0.81
N SER A 176 7.30 30.44 -0.39
CA SER A 176 6.86 30.62 1.00
C SER A 176 7.51 29.63 1.98
N TYR A 177 7.86 28.44 1.51
CA TYR A 177 8.44 27.36 2.31
C TYR A 177 9.91 27.09 1.98
N GLN A 178 10.48 27.81 1.01
CA GLN A 178 11.91 27.79 0.75
C GLN A 178 12.65 28.58 1.84
N PRO A 179 13.79 28.07 2.35
CA PRO A 179 14.61 28.83 3.28
C PRO A 179 15.05 30.14 2.61
N PRO A 180 14.95 31.31 3.29
CA PRO A 180 15.44 32.56 2.74
C PRO A 180 16.91 32.41 2.30
N ALA A 181 17.24 32.85 1.08
CA ALA A 181 18.58 32.67 0.50
C ALA A 181 19.72 33.27 1.36
N ASP A 182 19.38 34.21 2.24
CA ASP A 182 20.32 34.86 3.16
C ASP A 182 20.42 34.17 4.54
N LEU A 183 19.63 33.14 4.83
CA LEU A 183 19.64 32.46 6.13
C LEU A 183 21.02 31.85 6.43
N THR A 184 21.66 31.23 5.44
CA THR A 184 23.03 30.70 5.60
C THR A 184 24.05 31.79 5.89
N LYS A 185 23.93 32.96 5.23
CA LYS A 185 24.80 34.11 5.49
C LYS A 185 24.57 34.67 6.90
N GLN A 186 23.31 34.82 7.30
CA GLN A 186 22.93 35.27 8.64
C GLN A 186 23.42 34.29 9.72
N THR A 187 23.31 32.98 9.51
CA THR A 187 23.84 31.98 10.45
C THR A 187 25.36 32.11 10.61
N ILE A 188 26.09 32.29 9.51
CA ILE A 188 27.55 32.51 9.54
C ILE A 188 27.88 33.80 10.30
N ASP A 189 27.14 34.89 10.07
CA ASP A 189 27.35 36.16 10.76
C ASP A 189 27.01 36.07 12.25
N TYR A 190 25.93 35.39 12.63
CA TYR A 190 25.60 35.13 14.03
C TYR A 190 26.66 34.25 14.70
N GLN A 191 27.18 33.21 14.02
CA GLN A 191 28.28 32.40 14.53
C GLN A 191 29.55 33.23 14.76
N ARG A 192 29.89 34.15 13.84
CA ARG A 192 31.04 35.06 14.02
C ARG A 192 30.83 36.01 15.20
N ARG A 193 29.65 36.62 15.31
CA ARG A 193 29.29 37.50 16.43
C ARG A 193 29.31 36.75 17.77
N ALA A 194 28.75 35.55 17.81
CA ALA A 194 28.75 34.69 18.99
C ALA A 194 30.17 34.34 19.44
N LYS A 195 31.06 33.99 18.51
CA LYS A 195 32.49 33.74 18.81
C LYS A 195 33.19 34.99 19.35
N ALA A 196 32.93 36.15 18.77
CA ALA A 196 33.51 37.42 19.22
C ALA A 196 32.98 37.86 20.60
N LEU A 197 31.72 37.55 20.94
CA LEU A 197 31.16 37.79 22.26
C LEU A 197 31.65 36.76 23.28
N SER A 198 31.76 35.48 22.89
CA SER A 198 32.26 34.43 23.77
C SER A 198 33.73 34.65 24.13
N SER A 199 34.54 35.22 23.23
CA SER A 199 35.93 35.57 23.52
C SER A 199 36.06 36.77 24.48
N LYS A 200 35.08 37.68 24.52
CA LYS A 200 35.03 38.82 25.46
C LYS A 200 34.42 38.46 26.81
N LEU A 201 33.69 37.35 26.89
CA LEU A 201 33.06 36.84 28.10
C LEU A 201 34.05 36.59 29.26
N PRO A 202 35.24 35.98 29.06
CA PRO A 202 36.24 35.87 30.13
C PRO A 202 36.76 37.22 30.60
N GLU A 203 37.04 38.17 29.69
CA GLU A 203 37.48 39.52 30.09
C GLU A 203 36.42 40.27 30.90
N LEU A 204 35.14 40.14 30.53
CA LEU A 204 34.05 40.73 31.29
C LEU A 204 33.84 40.02 32.63
N LYS A 205 33.98 38.68 32.69
CA LYS A 205 33.95 37.93 33.94
C LYS A 205 35.10 38.33 34.87
N ASP A 206 36.30 38.49 34.34
CA ASP A 206 37.47 38.96 35.09
C ASP A 206 37.28 40.40 35.55
N ARG A 207 36.68 41.26 34.73
CA ARG A 207 36.35 42.63 35.12
C ARG A 207 35.29 42.66 36.21
N VAL A 208 34.24 41.83 36.13
CA VAL A 208 33.25 41.67 37.20
C VAL A 208 33.88 41.09 38.46
N ALA A 209 34.74 40.09 38.35
CA ALA A 209 35.48 39.52 39.48
C ALA A 209 36.42 40.56 40.14
N SER A 210 37.06 41.42 39.34
CA SER A 210 37.90 42.51 39.84
C SER A 210 37.08 43.62 40.50
N LEU A 211 35.91 43.95 39.94
CA LEU A 211 34.99 44.93 40.49
C LEU A 211 34.27 44.41 41.74
N SER A 212 33.96 43.11 41.82
CA SER A 212 33.39 42.48 43.02
C SER A 212 34.45 42.28 44.10
N ALA A 213 35.71 41.98 43.73
CA ALA A 213 36.82 41.97 44.67
C ALA A 213 37.13 43.38 45.23
N GLY A 214 36.92 44.43 44.42
CA GLY A 214 37.01 45.84 44.84
C GLY A 214 35.78 46.34 45.61
N ALA A 215 34.59 45.85 45.25
CA ALA A 215 33.35 46.07 45.97
C ALA A 215 33.18 45.03 47.08
N LYS A 216 34.09 45.06 48.06
CA LYS A 216 33.72 44.64 49.41
C LYS A 216 32.78 45.70 49.98
N THR A 217 31.55 45.77 49.48
CA THR A 217 30.46 46.32 50.26
C THR A 217 30.47 45.49 51.55
N LYS A 218 30.65 46.16 52.68
CA LYS A 218 30.53 45.50 53.98
C LYS A 218 29.08 45.02 54.03
N ILE A 219 28.86 43.74 53.74
CA ILE A 219 27.57 43.08 53.88
C ILE A 219 27.13 43.37 55.30
N THR A 220 26.16 44.27 55.44
CA THR A 220 25.67 44.67 56.75
C THR A 220 24.66 43.60 57.16
N ILE A 221 24.49 43.35 58.45
CA ILE A 221 23.50 42.37 58.95
C ILE A 221 22.08 42.66 58.40
N GLN A 222 21.80 43.92 58.04
CA GLN A 222 20.57 44.33 57.37
C GLN A 222 20.46 43.78 55.93
N ASP A 223 21.55 43.74 55.16
CA ASP A 223 21.55 43.19 53.80
C ASP A 223 21.32 41.67 53.83
N VAL A 224 21.92 40.97 54.81
CA VAL A 224 21.68 39.54 55.04
C VAL A 224 20.23 39.28 55.40
N LYS A 225 19.60 40.16 56.20
CA LYS A 225 18.16 40.03 56.51
C LYS A 225 17.29 40.22 55.29
N ILE A 226 17.58 41.19 54.43
CA ILE A 226 16.83 41.42 53.19
C ILE A 226 17.00 40.24 52.24
N GLU A 227 18.22 39.71 52.08
CA GLU A 227 18.45 38.51 51.29
C GLU A 227 17.79 37.26 51.90
N GLU A 228 17.74 37.14 53.23
CA GLU A 228 17.05 36.05 53.92
C GLU A 228 15.53 36.12 53.72
N GLU A 229 14.94 37.32 53.75
CA GLU A 229 13.52 37.55 53.42
C GLU A 229 13.22 37.22 51.96
N ASN A 230 14.08 37.67 51.03
CA ASN A 230 13.95 37.34 49.61
C ASN A 230 14.11 35.84 49.35
N PHE A 231 15.03 35.17 50.06
CA PHE A 231 15.24 33.74 49.95
C PHE A 231 14.04 32.96 50.50
N LYS A 232 13.45 33.41 51.61
CA LYS A 232 12.21 32.83 52.15
C LYS A 232 11.04 32.97 51.17
N ALA A 233 10.86 34.17 50.60
CA ALA A 233 9.85 34.40 49.58
C ALA A 233 10.08 33.51 48.35
N LEU A 234 11.33 33.40 47.88
CA LEU A 234 11.66 32.52 46.76
C LEU A 234 11.41 31.05 47.10
N MET A 235 11.72 30.62 48.33
CA MET A 235 11.46 29.25 48.77
C MET A 235 9.97 28.93 48.83
N GLU A 236 9.12 29.88 49.24
CA GLU A 236 7.66 29.75 49.16
C GLU A 236 7.22 29.60 47.70
N THR A 237 7.71 30.44 46.78
CA THR A 237 7.37 30.31 45.35
C THR A 237 7.83 28.98 44.74
N VAL A 238 9.01 28.49 45.11
CA VAL A 238 9.53 27.20 44.64
C VAL A 238 8.68 26.07 45.20
N LYS A 239 8.27 26.14 46.47
CA LYS A 239 7.41 25.14 47.10
C LYS A 239 6.03 25.10 46.43
N ASP A 240 5.46 26.26 46.08
CA ASP A 240 4.20 26.36 45.36
C ASP A 240 4.33 25.80 43.93
N LEU A 241 5.41 26.13 43.22
CA LEU A 241 5.70 25.59 41.90
C LEU A 241 5.96 24.09 41.93
N GLU A 242 6.67 23.58 42.94
CA GLU A 242 6.86 22.14 43.14
C GLU A 242 5.54 21.44 43.46
N ALA A 243 4.64 22.07 44.22
CA ALA A 243 3.30 21.54 44.46
C ALA A 243 2.48 21.51 43.16
N GLN A 244 2.56 22.55 42.33
CA GLN A 244 1.94 22.58 41.00
C GLN A 244 2.53 21.49 40.09
N VAL A 245 3.85 21.36 39.99
CA VAL A 245 4.51 20.33 39.18
C VAL A 245 4.19 18.92 39.67
N LYS A 246 4.12 18.70 41.00
CA LYS A 246 3.67 17.43 41.58
C LYS A 246 2.21 17.12 41.24
N SER A 247 1.34 18.12 41.15
CA SER A 247 -0.05 17.92 40.70
C SER A 247 -0.15 17.48 39.24
N TYR A 248 0.88 17.79 38.42
CA TYR A 248 1.01 17.32 37.05
C TYR A 248 1.84 16.02 36.92
N HIS A 249 2.33 15.47 38.02
CA HIS A 249 3.14 14.26 38.00
C HIS A 249 2.26 13.03 37.72
N GLY A 250 2.42 12.46 36.53
CA GLY A 250 1.61 11.36 36.02
C GLY A 250 0.74 11.73 34.80
N LEU A 251 0.68 13.02 34.42
CA LEU A 251 0.13 13.37 33.11
C LEU A 251 1.18 13.07 32.02
N PRO A 252 0.80 12.39 30.93
CA PRO A 252 1.67 12.18 29.78
C PRO A 252 2.19 13.51 29.24
N GLN A 253 3.48 13.57 28.88
CA GLN A 253 4.12 14.78 28.34
C GLN A 253 3.51 15.21 26.98
N ASP A 254 2.91 14.26 26.26
CA ASP A 254 2.20 14.51 25.00
C ASP A 254 0.70 14.23 25.15
N THR A 255 -0.11 15.29 25.10
CA THR A 255 -1.57 15.20 25.17
C THR A 255 -2.18 14.42 24.01
N ASP A 256 -1.51 14.42 22.86
CA ASP A 256 -1.97 13.74 21.66
C ASP A 256 -1.73 12.23 21.73
N LEU A 257 -0.60 11.80 22.31
CA LEU A 257 -0.35 10.38 22.60
C LEU A 257 -1.33 9.83 23.64
N ALA A 258 -1.62 10.59 24.69
CA ALA A 258 -2.62 10.20 25.70
C ALA A 258 -4.03 10.06 25.09
N ARG A 259 -4.39 10.92 24.13
CA ARG A 259 -5.67 10.83 23.40
C ARG A 259 -5.72 9.60 22.51
N LEU A 260 -4.62 9.28 21.83
CA LEU A 260 -4.52 8.07 21.00
C LEU A 260 -4.69 6.80 21.84
N GLU A 261 -4.02 6.71 23.00
CA GLU A 261 -4.17 5.57 23.91
C GLU A 261 -5.59 5.46 24.49
N LEU A 262 -6.24 6.59 24.78
CA LEU A 262 -7.63 6.60 25.26
C LEU A 262 -8.59 6.09 24.16
N GLU A 263 -8.41 6.55 22.92
CA GLU A 263 -9.21 6.06 21.79
C GLU A 263 -8.95 4.58 21.50
N SER A 264 -7.71 4.09 21.59
CA SER A 264 -7.43 2.66 21.44
C SER A 264 -8.11 1.82 22.53
N LEU A 265 -8.07 2.27 23.79
CA LEU A 265 -8.74 1.60 24.90
C LEU A 265 -10.26 1.64 24.77
N ARG A 266 -10.83 2.71 24.21
CA ARG A 266 -12.28 2.80 23.91
C ARG A 266 -12.70 1.80 22.84
N ILE A 267 -11.87 1.61 21.81
CA ILE A 267 -12.10 0.61 20.77
C ILE A 267 -12.07 -0.79 21.40
N GLU A 268 -11.05 -1.10 22.20
CA GLU A 268 -10.93 -2.39 22.88
C GLU A 268 -12.11 -2.67 23.83
N LEU A 269 -12.59 -1.67 24.58
CA LEU A 269 -13.78 -1.80 25.43
C LEU A 269 -15.03 -2.09 24.59
N ARG A 270 -15.22 -1.42 23.44
CA ARG A 270 -16.35 -1.71 22.54
C ARG A 270 -16.29 -3.14 22.03
N ASP A 271 -15.11 -3.61 21.61
CA ASP A 271 -14.93 -4.96 21.09
C ASP A 271 -15.23 -6.02 22.17
N LEU A 272 -14.73 -5.81 23.39
CA LEU A 272 -15.06 -6.68 24.53
C LEU A 272 -16.55 -6.64 24.89
N THR A 273 -17.21 -5.49 24.73
CA THR A 273 -18.65 -5.36 24.95
C THR A 273 -19.44 -6.14 23.90
N LEU A 274 -19.04 -6.06 22.63
CA LEU A 274 -19.65 -6.84 21.54
C LEU A 274 -19.43 -8.35 21.73
N GLN A 275 -18.24 -8.76 22.16
CA GLN A 275 -17.96 -10.16 22.48
C GLN A 275 -18.84 -10.64 23.64
N ARG A 276 -18.97 -9.84 24.71
CA ARG A 276 -19.87 -10.15 25.83
C ARG A 276 -21.30 -10.31 25.35
N ASP A 277 -21.79 -9.39 24.54
CA ASP A 277 -23.18 -9.39 24.08
C ASP A 277 -23.46 -10.56 23.14
N SER A 278 -22.53 -10.90 22.24
CA SER A 278 -22.61 -12.10 21.40
C SER A 278 -22.61 -13.40 22.22
N MET A 279 -21.75 -13.50 23.23
CA MET A 279 -21.75 -14.66 24.15
C MET A 279 -23.06 -14.75 24.95
N PHE A 280 -23.61 -13.60 25.36
CA PHE A 280 -24.87 -13.52 26.08
C PHE A 280 -26.06 -13.92 25.20
N GLU A 281 -26.14 -13.43 23.97
CA GLU A 281 -27.16 -13.85 23.00
C GLU A 281 -27.10 -15.36 22.76
N GLY A 282 -25.89 -15.93 22.55
CA GLY A 282 -25.72 -17.37 22.38
C GLY A 282 -26.13 -18.20 23.61
N LEU A 283 -26.00 -17.65 24.82
CA LEU A 283 -26.52 -18.27 26.05
C LEU A 283 -28.04 -18.17 26.14
N VAL A 284 -28.62 -17.02 25.81
CA VAL A 284 -30.07 -16.79 25.83
C VAL A 284 -30.79 -17.66 24.78
N GLU A 285 -30.23 -17.83 23.59
CA GLU A 285 -30.79 -18.69 22.53
C GLU A 285 -30.73 -20.18 22.88
N ARG A 286 -29.76 -20.60 23.70
CA ARG A 286 -29.64 -21.97 24.19
C ARG A 286 -30.63 -22.29 25.31
N GLU A 287 -30.86 -21.34 26.20
CA GLU A 287 -31.72 -21.50 27.38
C GLU A 287 -33.19 -21.12 27.13
N SER A 288 -33.50 -20.48 25.99
CA SER A 288 -34.89 -20.11 25.65
C SER A 288 -35.64 -21.28 24.99
N PRO A 289 -36.78 -21.73 25.56
CA PRO A 289 -37.52 -22.86 25.02
C PRO A 289 -38.13 -22.51 23.66
N LYS A 290 -37.72 -23.26 22.62
CA LYS A 290 -38.30 -23.17 21.27
C LYS A 290 -39.80 -23.46 21.36
N LYS A 291 -40.63 -22.45 21.14
CA LYS A 291 -42.09 -22.60 20.99
C LYS A 291 -42.37 -23.40 19.71
N THR A 292 -42.66 -24.69 19.86
CA THR A 292 -43.24 -25.51 18.80
C THR A 292 -44.63 -24.96 18.47
N ARG A 293 -44.78 -24.37 17.28
CA ARG A 293 -46.10 -23.99 16.74
C ARG A 293 -46.87 -25.26 16.40
N SER A 294 -48.03 -25.46 17.03
CA SER A 294 -49.10 -26.36 16.57
C SER A 294 -49.88 -25.70 15.45
#